data_AF-A0A431KQ75-F1
#
_entry.id   AF-A0A431KQ75-F1
#
_cell.length_a   1.000
_cell.length_b   1.000
_cell.length_c   1.000
_cell.angle_alpha   90.00
_cell.angle_beta   90.00
_cell.angle_gamma   90.00
#
_symmetry.space_group_name_H-M   'P 1'
#
loop_
_entity.id
_entity.type
_entity.pdbx_description
1 polymer ?
#
loop_
_entity_poly.entity_id
_entity_poly.type
_entity_poly.pdbx_seq_one_letter_code
_entity_poly.pdbx_strand_id
1 'polypeptide(L)'
;MLGPGGRMTGIARVKLHLPHLHCAMGCDWEDVWGGLGSPTVPGLAPWPDELMSASAHIAGEPELSPYGVDRKLVRTMEKQARMALAGAGRLLDAWHPGAGSVAERAETGLFMGLPTIDEPLPGLAVLESWHAYGGRDDWNATLMRETPPFSGLSLLNSSACAHIAATFGLNGPIAAYSPFADAGLSALIDGVHAVAEAECRHAVIGAVSTKLDPLQPLQHAYWGSGGAERQRLPGEASAFLLASADAARNDAVLLGYARGCHSTHDDRGDTVSDLIGQTLEMGGYARTSVGWVLSNQPWQAAHKESLSRALFAFAPLHLPIETRFGYVGPAAATLGVGLVLEGMRRKRRWLTQGTRWEALPMDAPCSLLVMHSPMGQVAVALIGRAGL
;
A
#
# COMPACT_ATOMS: atom_id res chain seq x y z
N MET A 1 -35.99 25.57 -0.41
CA MET A 1 -35.13 26.15 -1.45
C MET A 1 -33.85 26.65 -0.80
N LEU A 2 -32.81 25.82 -0.82
CA LEU A 2 -31.40 26.18 -0.63
C LEU A 2 -30.73 25.68 -1.92
N GLY A 3 -30.01 26.55 -2.63
CA GLY A 3 -29.51 26.26 -3.98
C GLY A 3 -28.41 25.18 -4.03
N PRO A 4 -28.08 24.66 -5.23
CA PRO A 4 -27.05 23.65 -5.43
C PRO A 4 -25.65 24.31 -5.39
N GLY A 5 -25.24 24.77 -4.22
CA GLY A 5 -23.85 25.08 -3.92
C GLY A 5 -23.23 23.87 -3.25
N GLY A 6 -22.68 22.95 -4.05
CA GLY A 6 -21.98 21.77 -3.54
C GLY A 6 -20.87 22.21 -2.59
N ARG A 7 -21.03 21.93 -1.30
CA ARG A 7 -19.94 22.11 -0.34
C ARG A 7 -18.83 21.15 -0.76
N MET A 8 -17.72 21.68 -1.26
CA MET A 8 -16.48 20.89 -1.35
C MET A 8 -16.24 20.26 0.02
N THR A 9 -16.14 18.94 0.04
CA THR A 9 -15.79 18.18 1.24
C THR A 9 -14.42 18.67 1.74
N GLY A 10 -14.21 18.75 3.07
CA GLY A 10 -12.96 19.26 3.65
C GLY A 10 -11.71 18.57 3.08
N ILE A 11 -11.85 17.28 2.73
CA ILE A 11 -10.80 16.46 2.13
C ILE A 11 -10.30 16.98 0.77
N ALA A 12 -11.12 17.67 -0.03
CA ALA A 12 -10.71 18.21 -1.33
C ALA A 12 -9.78 19.42 -1.22
N ARG A 13 -9.56 19.94 0.00
CA ARG A 13 -8.57 20.98 0.31
C ARG A 13 -7.20 20.40 0.65
N VAL A 14 -7.14 19.11 0.99
CA VAL A 14 -5.92 18.42 1.39
C VAL A 14 -5.22 17.89 0.15
N LYS A 15 -4.01 18.40 -0.10
CA LYS A 15 -3.18 18.05 -1.23
C LYS A 15 -2.33 16.83 -0.91
N LEU A 16 -2.20 15.94 -1.89
CA LEU A 16 -1.35 14.75 -1.86
C LEU A 16 -0.08 15.00 -2.67
N HIS A 17 1.09 14.89 -2.04
CA HIS A 17 2.35 15.21 -2.70
C HIS A 17 3.53 14.38 -2.20
N LEU A 18 4.66 14.53 -2.90
CA LEU A 18 5.93 13.86 -2.61
C LEU A 18 5.77 12.34 -2.49
N PRO A 19 5.29 11.64 -3.54
CA PRO A 19 5.25 10.19 -3.48
C PRO A 19 6.68 9.65 -3.42
N HIS A 20 6.96 8.80 -2.45
CA HIS A 20 8.19 8.03 -2.34
C HIS A 20 7.87 6.54 -2.38
N LEU A 21 8.80 5.76 -2.92
CA LEU A 21 8.68 4.31 -2.97
C LEU A 21 10.03 3.66 -2.73
N HIS A 22 9.96 2.39 -2.35
CA HIS A 22 11.07 1.46 -2.39
C HIS A 22 10.52 0.08 -2.70
N CYS A 23 10.84 -0.47 -3.87
CA CYS A 23 10.38 -1.78 -4.31
C CYS A 23 11.43 -2.48 -5.18
N ALA A 24 11.10 -3.68 -5.67
CA ALA A 24 11.98 -4.47 -6.53
C ALA A 24 12.37 -3.78 -7.86
N MET A 25 11.57 -2.81 -8.33
CA MET A 25 11.85 -2.06 -9.57
C MET A 25 12.76 -0.84 -9.35
N GLY A 26 12.96 -0.40 -8.10
CA GLY A 26 13.76 0.78 -7.80
C GLY A 26 13.30 1.53 -6.54
N CYS A 27 13.93 2.68 -6.31
CA CYS A 27 13.62 3.57 -5.18
C CYS A 27 13.22 4.98 -5.59
N ASP A 28 13.00 5.20 -6.90
CA ASP A 28 12.47 6.44 -7.44
C ASP A 28 11.44 6.16 -8.54
N TRP A 29 10.65 7.18 -8.84
CA TRP A 29 9.57 7.09 -9.81
C TRP A 29 10.01 7.16 -11.26
N GLU A 30 11.21 7.64 -11.59
CA GLU A 30 11.70 7.62 -12.97
C GLU A 30 12.02 6.17 -13.37
N ASP A 31 12.72 5.44 -12.51
CA ASP A 31 13.03 4.02 -12.69
C ASP A 31 11.75 3.17 -12.76
N VAL A 32 10.84 3.34 -11.80
CA VAL A 32 9.58 2.59 -11.79
C VAL A 32 8.75 2.91 -13.03
N TRP A 33 8.59 4.19 -13.40
CA TRP A 33 7.78 4.57 -14.54
C TRP A 33 8.35 4.03 -15.87
N GLY A 34 9.66 4.07 -16.04
CA GLY A 34 10.34 3.48 -17.20
C GLY A 34 10.23 1.95 -17.21
N GLY A 35 10.37 1.33 -16.04
CA GLY A 35 10.32 -0.13 -15.86
C GLY A 35 8.95 -0.75 -16.15
N LEU A 36 7.84 -0.03 -15.97
CA LEU A 36 6.48 -0.53 -16.25
C LEU A 36 6.30 -0.96 -17.73
N GLY A 37 7.02 -0.32 -18.65
CA GLY A 37 7.01 -0.65 -20.07
C GLY A 37 7.95 -1.79 -20.47
N SER A 38 8.82 -2.22 -19.57
CA SER A 38 9.80 -3.26 -19.86
C SER A 38 9.13 -4.61 -20.11
N PRO A 39 9.58 -5.41 -21.09
CA PRO A 39 9.11 -6.78 -21.29
C PRO A 39 9.51 -7.69 -20.11
N THR A 40 10.62 -7.39 -19.45
CA THR A 40 11.06 -8.07 -18.24
C THR A 40 10.62 -7.29 -17.01
N VAL A 41 10.17 -7.98 -15.97
CA VAL A 41 9.87 -7.34 -14.68
C VAL A 41 11.17 -7.27 -13.86
N PRO A 42 11.69 -6.07 -13.54
CA PRO A 42 12.91 -5.93 -12.74
C PRO A 42 12.74 -6.50 -11.32
N GLY A 43 13.85 -6.94 -10.73
CA GLY A 43 13.90 -7.40 -9.34
C GLY A 43 13.23 -8.74 -9.06
N LEU A 44 12.88 -9.50 -10.11
CA LEU A 44 12.50 -10.90 -9.97
C LEU A 44 13.73 -11.73 -9.58
N ALA A 45 13.70 -12.32 -8.39
CA ALA A 45 14.80 -13.14 -7.88
C ALA A 45 14.25 -14.44 -7.26
N PRO A 46 15.09 -15.48 -7.12
CA PRO A 46 14.73 -16.69 -6.38
C PRO A 46 14.29 -16.32 -4.95
N TRP A 47 13.27 -17.02 -4.45
CA TRP A 47 12.88 -16.91 -3.04
C TRP A 47 14.08 -17.26 -2.14
N PRO A 48 14.33 -16.51 -1.05
CA PRO A 48 15.48 -16.75 -0.18
C PRO A 48 15.55 -18.12 0.52
N ASP A 49 14.55 -18.98 0.35
CA ASP A 49 14.40 -20.25 1.07
C ASP A 49 14.19 -21.40 0.08
N GLU A 50 14.95 -22.47 0.24
CA GLU A 50 15.04 -23.61 -0.69
C GLU A 50 13.75 -24.45 -0.71
N LEU A 51 12.85 -24.22 0.26
CA LEU A 51 11.59 -24.95 0.44
C LEU A 51 10.66 -24.89 -0.78
N MET A 52 10.80 -23.89 -1.64
CA MET A 52 10.04 -23.77 -2.89
C MET A 52 10.93 -23.13 -3.98
N SER A 53 11.03 -23.76 -5.16
CA SER A 53 11.59 -23.14 -6.37
C SER A 53 10.70 -22.00 -6.90
N ALA A 54 10.38 -21.03 -6.05
CA ALA A 54 9.54 -19.88 -6.34
C ALA A 54 10.40 -18.65 -6.60
N SER A 55 9.87 -17.73 -7.40
CA SER A 55 10.46 -16.40 -7.56
C SER A 55 9.68 -15.39 -6.71
N ALA A 56 10.28 -14.23 -6.43
CA ALA A 56 9.61 -13.10 -5.79
C ALA A 56 10.18 -11.77 -6.33
N HIS A 57 9.41 -10.71 -6.18
CA HIS A 57 9.90 -9.34 -6.40
C HIS A 57 10.55 -8.83 -5.11
N ILE A 58 11.88 -8.88 -5.06
CA ILE A 58 12.64 -8.59 -3.83
C ILE A 58 13.06 -7.14 -3.80
N ALA A 59 12.69 -6.43 -2.74
CA ALA A 59 13.24 -5.11 -2.45
C ALA A 59 14.49 -5.27 -1.59
N GLY A 60 15.58 -4.60 -1.99
CA GLY A 60 16.81 -4.57 -1.19
C GLY A 60 16.52 -4.05 0.21
N GLU A 61 17.23 -4.54 1.23
CA GLU A 61 17.02 -4.03 2.58
C GLU A 61 17.58 -2.61 2.71
N PRO A 62 16.81 -1.62 3.18
CA PRO A 62 17.30 -0.26 3.28
C PRO A 62 18.21 -0.05 4.50
N GLU A 63 19.25 0.77 4.34
CA GLU A 63 20.09 1.22 5.44
C GLU A 63 19.35 2.24 6.32
N LEU A 64 19.43 2.06 7.64
CA LEU A 64 18.81 2.97 8.63
C LEU A 64 19.81 3.89 9.33
N SER A 65 21.11 3.69 9.13
CA SER A 65 22.16 4.55 9.69
C SER A 65 22.00 6.04 9.37
N PRO A 66 21.54 6.45 8.16
CA PRO A 66 21.32 7.87 7.88
C PRO A 66 20.29 8.54 8.80
N TYR A 67 19.38 7.76 9.39
CA TYR A 67 18.31 8.25 10.28
C TYR A 67 18.67 8.18 11.77
N GLY A 68 19.94 7.88 12.10
CA GLY A 68 20.40 7.82 13.49
C GLY A 68 19.84 6.66 14.31
N VAL A 69 19.29 5.63 13.66
CA VAL A 69 18.72 4.46 14.33
C VAL A 69 19.83 3.56 14.86
N ASP A 70 19.83 3.28 16.16
CA ASP A 70 20.83 2.42 16.80
C ASP A 70 20.77 0.99 16.25
N ARG A 71 21.94 0.39 15.98
CA ARG A 71 22.05 -0.98 15.44
C ARG A 71 21.36 -2.03 16.32
N LYS A 72 21.29 -1.84 17.64
CA LYS A 72 20.57 -2.72 18.57
C LYS A 72 19.07 -2.68 18.32
N LEU A 73 18.53 -1.50 18.04
CA LEU A 73 17.12 -1.33 17.70
C LEU A 73 16.81 -1.95 16.32
N VAL A 74 17.71 -1.79 15.35
CA VAL A 74 17.57 -2.43 14.03
C VAL A 74 17.46 -3.96 14.16
N ARG A 75 18.20 -4.57 15.09
CA ARG A 75 18.16 -6.03 15.35
C ARG A 75 16.85 -6.53 15.94
N THR A 76 16.04 -5.64 16.51
CA THR A 76 14.71 -5.99 17.04
C THR A 76 13.60 -5.64 16.05
N MET A 77 13.94 -5.15 14.85
CA MET A 77 12.97 -4.76 13.83
C MET A 77 12.91 -5.81 12.72
N GLU A 78 11.70 -6.22 12.38
CA GLU A 78 11.47 -6.99 11.17
C GLU A 78 11.77 -6.18 9.90
N LYS A 79 12.06 -6.89 8.81
CA LYS A 79 12.39 -6.25 7.52
C LYS A 79 11.34 -5.22 7.09
N GLN A 80 10.05 -5.54 7.22
CA GLN A 80 8.96 -4.61 6.92
C GLN A 80 8.96 -3.35 7.80
N ALA A 81 9.33 -3.44 9.08
CA ALA A 81 9.46 -2.29 9.96
C ALA A 81 10.65 -1.41 9.56
N ARG A 82 11.77 -2.03 9.14
CA ARG A 82 12.93 -1.31 8.60
C ARG A 82 12.59 -0.60 7.28
N MET A 83 11.87 -1.27 6.38
CA MET A 83 11.37 -0.67 5.14
C MET A 83 10.44 0.51 5.41
N ALA A 84 9.52 0.38 6.37
CA ALA A 84 8.61 1.46 6.75
C ALA A 84 9.37 2.67 7.33
N LEU A 85 10.36 2.45 8.21
CA LEU A 85 11.16 3.53 8.78
C LEU A 85 11.98 4.26 7.72
N ALA A 86 12.63 3.51 6.82
CA ALA A 86 13.39 4.10 5.72
C ALA A 86 12.48 4.91 4.78
N GLY A 87 11.30 4.39 4.42
CA GLY A 87 10.36 5.09 3.55
C GLY A 87 9.84 6.39 4.15
N ALA A 88 9.49 6.37 5.44
CA ALA A 88 9.11 7.59 6.17
C ALA A 88 10.27 8.60 6.23
N GLY A 89 11.49 8.14 6.51
CA GLY A 89 12.69 9.00 6.53
C GLY A 89 12.94 9.69 5.19
N ARG A 90 12.89 8.94 4.08
CA ARG A 90 13.05 9.50 2.72
C ARG A 90 12.00 10.57 2.40
N LEU A 91 10.75 10.32 2.76
CA LEU A 91 9.68 11.31 2.58
C LEU A 91 9.96 12.59 3.36
N LEU A 92 10.31 12.46 4.64
CA LEU A 92 10.55 13.59 5.53
C LEU A 92 11.77 14.41 5.11
N ASP A 93 12.84 13.75 4.66
CA ASP A 93 14.03 14.41 4.12
C ASP A 93 13.73 15.18 2.83
N ALA A 94 12.89 14.62 1.95
CA ALA A 94 12.49 15.28 0.71
C ALA A 94 11.53 16.45 0.93
N TRP A 95 10.69 16.37 1.97
CA TRP A 95 9.78 17.44 2.33
C TRP A 95 10.51 18.65 2.93
N HIS A 96 11.46 18.42 3.86
CA HIS A 96 12.26 19.45 4.49
C HIS A 96 13.76 19.10 4.49
N PRO A 97 14.45 19.29 3.35
CA PRO A 97 15.89 19.04 3.27
C PRO A 97 16.64 20.04 4.15
N GLY A 98 17.35 19.54 5.18
CA GLY A 98 18.26 20.37 5.99
C GLY A 98 17.74 20.88 7.34
N ALA A 99 16.90 20.10 8.04
CA ALA A 99 16.39 20.37 9.40
C ALA A 99 15.27 21.44 9.48
N GLY A 100 14.02 21.00 9.28
CA GLY A 100 12.87 21.62 9.93
C GLY A 100 12.88 21.28 11.41
N SER A 101 12.66 22.26 12.28
CA SER A 101 12.69 22.07 13.73
C SER A 101 11.76 20.91 14.14
N VAL A 102 12.15 20.12 15.15
CA VAL A 102 11.28 19.07 15.75
C VAL A 102 9.87 19.59 16.06
N ALA A 103 9.71 20.90 16.27
CA ALA A 103 8.43 21.57 16.48
C ALA A 103 7.47 21.49 15.26
N GLU A 104 7.95 21.60 14.02
CA GLU A 104 7.10 21.46 12.82
C GLU A 104 6.65 20.00 12.62
N ARG A 105 7.44 19.05 13.12
CA ARG A 105 7.13 17.61 13.06
C ARG A 105 6.18 17.17 14.18
N ALA A 106 6.09 17.93 15.27
CA ALA A 106 5.20 17.62 16.39
C ALA A 106 3.72 17.63 15.97
N GLU A 107 3.33 18.46 15.00
CA GLU A 107 1.97 18.51 14.44
C GLU A 107 1.76 17.54 13.26
N THR A 108 2.70 16.64 13.00
CA THR A 108 2.60 15.65 11.92
C THR A 108 2.06 14.34 12.47
N GLY A 109 0.95 13.86 11.88
CA GLY A 109 0.39 12.53 12.14
C GLY A 109 1.04 11.43 11.28
N LEU A 110 0.87 10.18 11.69
CA LEU A 110 1.41 8.99 11.02
C LEU A 110 0.30 7.95 10.79
N PHE A 111 0.02 7.64 9.53
CA PHE A 111 -1.03 6.72 9.13
C PHE A 111 -0.43 5.62 8.26
N MET A 112 -0.48 4.39 8.76
CA MET A 112 0.28 3.27 8.20
C MET A 112 -0.59 2.08 7.83
N GLY A 113 -0.50 1.62 6.58
CA GLY A 113 -0.93 0.28 6.18
C GLY A 113 0.20 -0.73 6.41
N LEU A 114 0.02 -1.65 7.33
CA LEU A 114 1.03 -2.63 7.73
C LEU A 114 0.52 -4.06 7.48
N PRO A 115 1.38 -4.98 7.02
CA PRO A 115 1.01 -6.36 6.79
C PRO A 115 0.74 -7.08 8.12
N THR A 116 0.23 -8.31 8.07
CA THR A 116 0.35 -9.19 9.24
C THR A 116 1.83 -9.48 9.48
N ILE A 117 2.22 -9.53 10.76
CA ILE A 117 3.54 -10.04 11.13
C ILE A 117 3.42 -11.54 11.34
N ASP A 118 3.68 -12.29 10.28
CA ASP A 118 3.54 -13.75 10.26
C ASP A 118 4.90 -14.42 10.43
N GLU A 119 5.46 -14.33 11.64
CA GLU A 119 6.71 -14.99 11.98
C GLU A 119 6.47 -16.16 12.94
N PRO A 120 6.94 -17.37 12.61
CA PRO A 120 6.86 -18.49 13.54
C PRO A 120 7.68 -18.19 14.80
N LEU A 121 7.06 -18.42 15.97
CA LEU A 121 7.74 -18.44 17.26
C LEU A 121 7.69 -19.86 17.85
N PRO A 122 8.84 -20.54 18.00
CA PRO A 122 10.19 -20.13 17.62
C PRO A 122 10.39 -20.21 16.10
N GLY A 123 11.49 -19.64 15.59
CA GLY A 123 11.74 -19.57 14.15
C GLY A 123 11.72 -20.93 13.44
N LEU A 124 11.49 -20.92 12.12
CA LEU A 124 11.25 -22.14 11.34
C LEU A 124 12.36 -23.20 11.48
N ALA A 125 13.63 -22.80 11.51
CA ALA A 125 14.75 -23.73 11.71
C ALA A 125 14.66 -24.50 13.04
N VAL A 126 14.12 -23.89 14.09
CA VAL A 126 13.88 -24.55 15.38
C VAL A 126 12.74 -25.54 15.27
N LEU A 127 11.65 -25.18 14.57
CA LEU A 127 10.52 -26.07 14.30
C LEU A 127 10.95 -27.29 13.48
N GLU A 128 11.74 -27.09 12.43
CA GLU A 128 12.29 -28.15 11.59
C GLU A 128 13.21 -29.09 12.37
N SER A 129 14.10 -28.52 13.18
CA SER A 129 14.97 -29.28 14.07
C SER A 129 14.15 -30.13 15.05
N TRP A 130 13.20 -29.52 15.75
CA TRP A 130 12.32 -30.23 16.69
C TRP A 130 11.54 -31.36 16.01
N HIS A 131 11.03 -31.12 14.80
CA HIS A 131 10.37 -32.14 13.99
C HIS A 131 11.31 -33.28 13.59
N ALA A 132 12.53 -32.97 13.14
CA ALA A 132 13.53 -33.95 12.73
C ALA A 132 13.97 -34.88 13.89
N TYR A 133 13.97 -34.38 15.12
CA TYR A 133 14.22 -35.18 16.33
C TYR A 133 12.97 -35.93 16.85
N GLY A 134 11.89 -35.94 16.08
CA GLY A 134 10.65 -36.66 16.39
C GLY A 134 9.83 -36.02 17.51
N GLY A 135 10.02 -34.72 17.77
CA GLY A 135 9.28 -33.96 18.78
C GLY A 135 9.45 -34.49 20.21
N ARG A 136 10.59 -35.12 20.51
CA ARG A 136 10.83 -35.80 21.80
C ARG A 136 11.18 -34.84 22.94
N ASP A 137 11.71 -33.68 22.61
CA ASP A 137 12.01 -32.63 23.59
C ASP A 137 10.73 -31.94 24.04
N ASP A 138 10.67 -31.56 25.33
CA ASP A 138 9.58 -30.77 25.87
C ASP A 138 9.44 -29.46 25.06
N TRP A 139 8.29 -29.33 24.41
CA TRP A 139 7.98 -28.20 23.56
C TRP A 139 7.96 -26.88 24.34
N ASN A 140 7.49 -26.89 25.59
CA ASN A 140 7.44 -25.67 26.41
C ASN A 140 8.84 -25.19 26.76
N ALA A 141 9.74 -26.12 27.12
CA ALA A 141 11.15 -25.80 27.38
C ALA A 141 11.84 -25.26 26.12
N THR A 142 11.54 -25.83 24.96
CA THR A 142 12.06 -25.36 23.66
C THR A 142 11.55 -23.96 23.34
N LEU A 143 10.25 -23.71 23.46
CA LEU A 143 9.65 -22.39 23.27
C LEU A 143 10.30 -21.32 24.15
N MET A 144 10.44 -21.60 25.45
CA MET A 144 11.00 -20.64 26.41
C MET A 144 12.48 -20.34 26.13
N ARG A 145 13.25 -21.31 25.66
CA ARG A 145 14.68 -21.14 25.37
C ARG A 145 14.92 -20.43 24.05
N GLU A 146 14.12 -20.74 23.02
CA GLU A 146 14.37 -20.31 21.65
C GLU A 146 13.59 -19.05 21.24
N THR A 147 12.59 -18.62 22.02
CA THR A 147 11.86 -17.38 21.75
C THR A 147 12.67 -16.16 22.22
N PRO A 148 13.01 -15.21 21.33
CA PRO A 148 13.73 -14.00 21.74
C PRO A 148 12.93 -13.19 22.77
N PRO A 149 13.56 -12.64 23.83
CA PRO A 149 12.86 -11.88 24.88
C PRO A 149 12.04 -10.67 24.37
N PHE A 150 12.42 -10.10 23.23
CA PHE A 150 11.75 -8.94 22.62
C PHE A 150 10.77 -9.31 21.50
N SER A 151 10.54 -10.60 21.23
CA SER A 151 9.67 -11.04 20.13
C SER A 151 8.27 -10.43 20.22
N GLY A 152 7.70 -10.36 21.43
CA GLY A 152 6.39 -9.76 21.65
C GLY A 152 6.31 -8.28 21.25
N LEU A 153 7.42 -7.52 21.29
CA LEU A 153 7.46 -6.14 20.80
C LEU A 153 7.79 -6.07 19.31
N SER A 154 8.71 -6.90 18.84
CA SER A 154 9.11 -6.98 17.43
C SER A 154 7.96 -7.38 16.50
N LEU A 155 7.02 -8.18 17.01
CA LEU A 155 5.87 -8.69 16.25
C LEU A 155 4.62 -7.81 16.32
N LEU A 156 4.69 -6.63 16.95
CA LEU A 156 3.58 -5.67 16.98
C LEU A 156 3.73 -4.62 15.87
N ASN A 157 2.70 -4.49 15.03
CA ASN A 157 2.60 -3.43 14.03
C ASN A 157 2.68 -2.02 14.65
N SER A 158 2.17 -1.86 15.87
CA SER A 158 2.29 -0.60 16.62
C SER A 158 3.74 -0.23 16.94
N SER A 159 4.64 -1.20 17.08
CA SER A 159 6.07 -0.93 17.31
C SER A 159 6.71 -0.27 16.10
N ALA A 160 6.37 -0.69 14.88
CA ALA A 160 6.85 -0.03 13.66
C ALA A 160 6.44 1.45 13.63
N CYS A 161 5.19 1.75 13.94
CA CYS A 161 4.70 3.13 14.02
C CYS A 161 5.39 3.92 15.15
N ALA A 162 5.54 3.32 16.33
CA ALA A 162 6.21 3.95 17.47
C ALA A 162 7.68 4.27 17.16
N HIS A 163 8.39 3.38 16.46
CA HIS A 163 9.77 3.64 16.03
C HIS A 163 9.84 4.80 15.04
N ILE A 164 8.97 4.85 14.03
CA ILE A 164 8.92 5.97 13.07
C ILE A 164 8.65 7.28 13.82
N ALA A 165 7.62 7.31 14.66
CA ALA A 165 7.24 8.50 15.41
C ALA A 165 8.37 8.98 16.33
N ALA A 166 9.00 8.07 17.09
CA ALA A 166 10.11 8.40 17.98
C ALA A 166 11.35 8.87 17.21
N THR A 167 11.72 8.20 16.12
CA THR A 167 12.90 8.55 15.32
C THR A 167 12.76 9.93 14.68
N PHE A 168 11.56 10.29 14.21
CA PHE A 168 11.36 11.53 13.48
C PHE A 168 10.66 12.65 14.27
N GLY A 169 10.26 12.40 15.52
CA GLY A 169 9.59 13.37 16.37
C GLY A 169 8.16 13.67 15.95
N LEU A 170 7.42 12.66 15.47
CA LEU A 170 6.02 12.80 15.06
C LEU A 170 5.13 12.66 16.30
N ASN A 171 4.43 13.73 16.68
CA ASN A 171 3.58 13.76 17.88
C ASN A 171 2.09 13.97 17.58
N GLY A 172 1.69 13.98 16.31
CA GLY A 172 0.29 13.99 15.89
C GLY A 172 -0.38 12.62 16.08
N PRO A 173 -1.62 12.45 15.58
CA PRO A 173 -2.33 11.17 15.61
C PRO A 173 -1.52 10.06 14.91
N ILE A 174 -1.53 8.87 15.51
CA ILE A 174 -0.88 7.68 14.96
C ILE A 174 -1.94 6.60 14.77
N ALA A 175 -2.05 6.07 13.55
CA ALA A 175 -2.95 4.98 13.23
C ALA A 175 -2.26 3.90 12.39
N ALA A 176 -2.53 2.64 12.72
CA ALA A 176 -2.03 1.47 12.01
C ALA A 176 -3.21 0.60 11.56
N TYR A 177 -3.26 0.30 10.27
CA TYR A 177 -4.27 -0.54 9.62
C TYR A 177 -3.60 -1.81 9.11
N SER A 178 -4.30 -2.93 9.15
CA SER A 178 -3.74 -4.22 8.81
C SER A 178 -4.84 -5.21 8.42
N PRO A 179 -4.57 -6.24 7.58
CA PRO A 179 -3.27 -6.57 7.00
C PRO A 179 -3.18 -6.50 5.47
N PHE A 180 -4.26 -6.13 4.78
CA PHE A 180 -4.35 -6.32 3.32
C PHE A 180 -4.33 -4.99 2.55
N ALA A 181 -4.61 -5.04 1.24
CA ALA A 181 -4.52 -3.87 0.36
C ALA A 181 -5.42 -2.70 0.78
N ASP A 182 -6.58 -2.99 1.37
CA ASP A 182 -7.50 -2.00 1.95
C ASP A 182 -6.91 -1.25 3.16
N ALA A 183 -5.94 -1.83 3.87
CA ALA A 183 -5.26 -1.18 4.98
C ALA A 183 -4.47 0.06 4.53
N GLY A 184 -3.77 -0.02 3.39
CA GLY A 184 -3.07 1.13 2.81
C GLY A 184 -4.04 2.22 2.35
N LEU A 185 -5.22 1.85 1.84
CA LEU A 185 -6.24 2.83 1.46
C LEU A 185 -6.91 3.46 2.68
N SER A 186 -7.11 2.70 3.76
CA SER A 186 -7.64 3.22 5.03
C SER A 186 -6.67 4.21 5.66
N ALA A 187 -5.36 3.93 5.62
CA ALA A 187 -4.34 4.88 6.04
C ALA A 187 -4.40 6.19 5.25
N LEU A 188 -4.61 6.11 3.92
CA LEU A 188 -4.79 7.30 3.08
C LEU A 188 -6.02 8.11 3.46
N ILE A 189 -7.17 7.44 3.58
CA ILE A 189 -8.46 8.09 3.88
C ILE A 189 -8.37 8.80 5.23
N ASP A 190 -7.96 8.08 6.28
CA ASP A 190 -7.99 8.61 7.64
C ASP A 190 -6.88 9.66 7.84
N GLY A 191 -5.73 9.52 7.17
CA GLY A 191 -4.69 10.56 7.18
C GLY A 191 -5.10 11.85 6.49
N VAL A 192 -5.85 11.77 5.39
CA VAL A 192 -6.44 12.95 4.73
C VAL A 192 -7.49 13.61 5.62
N HIS A 193 -8.33 12.80 6.28
CA HIS A 193 -9.34 13.30 7.22
C HIS A 193 -8.72 14.04 8.40
N ALA A 194 -7.69 13.47 9.02
CA ALA A 194 -7.01 14.10 10.15
C ALA A 194 -6.47 15.50 9.80
N VAL A 195 -5.95 15.69 8.59
CA VAL A 195 -5.53 17.02 8.09
C VAL A 195 -6.74 17.92 7.81
N ALA A 196 -7.77 17.38 7.14
CA ALA A 196 -8.98 18.15 6.78
C ALA A 196 -9.75 18.66 8.02
N GLU A 197 -9.68 17.90 9.11
CA GLU A 197 -10.35 18.17 10.39
C GLU A 197 -9.45 18.90 11.38
N ALA A 198 -8.21 19.25 10.96
CA ALA A 198 -7.20 19.94 11.76
C ALA A 198 -6.79 19.19 13.04
N GLU A 199 -6.88 17.86 13.06
CA GLU A 199 -6.28 17.01 14.10
C GLU A 199 -4.75 16.98 13.98
N CYS A 200 -4.24 17.15 12.76
CA CYS A 200 -2.84 17.39 12.48
C CYS A 200 -2.67 18.38 11.33
N ARG A 201 -1.51 19.03 11.24
CA ARG A 201 -1.22 19.95 10.14
C ARG A 201 -0.78 19.20 8.87
N HIS A 202 -0.10 18.08 9.09
CA HIS A 202 0.46 17.22 8.05
C HIS A 202 0.20 15.76 8.42
N ALA A 203 0.03 14.89 7.42
CA ALA A 203 -0.03 13.46 7.62
C ALA A 203 0.98 12.73 6.74
N VAL A 204 1.89 11.99 7.39
CA VAL A 204 2.71 10.97 6.74
C VAL A 204 1.83 9.76 6.53
N ILE A 205 1.54 9.45 5.27
CA ILE A 205 0.69 8.33 4.87
C ILE A 205 1.59 7.32 4.19
N GLY A 206 1.68 6.12 4.76
CA GLY A 206 2.58 5.08 4.29
C GLY A 206 1.94 3.71 4.26
N ALA A 207 2.49 2.81 3.46
CA ALA A 207 2.20 1.40 3.57
C ALA A 207 3.40 0.54 3.16
N VAL A 208 3.49 -0.66 3.73
CA VAL A 208 4.56 -1.62 3.46
C VAL A 208 3.96 -3.01 3.22
N SER A 209 4.61 -3.79 2.37
CA SER A 209 4.30 -5.19 2.15
C SER A 209 4.80 -6.06 3.31
N THR A 210 4.32 -7.29 3.39
CA THR A 210 4.95 -8.33 4.21
C THR A 210 6.40 -8.54 3.75
N LYS A 211 7.30 -8.82 4.69
CA LYS A 211 8.58 -9.47 4.37
C LYS A 211 8.30 -10.79 3.68
N LEU A 212 9.21 -11.24 2.82
CA LEU A 212 9.12 -12.61 2.31
C LEU A 212 9.30 -13.60 3.46
N ASP A 213 8.31 -14.46 3.65
CA ASP A 213 8.28 -15.48 4.69
C ASP A 213 7.97 -16.88 4.10
N PRO A 214 8.64 -17.96 4.52
CA PRO A 214 8.43 -19.30 3.94
C PRO A 214 6.99 -19.83 4.07
N LEU A 215 6.18 -19.31 5.00
CA LEU A 215 4.77 -19.71 5.18
C LEU A 215 3.81 -18.92 4.28
N GLN A 216 4.26 -17.82 3.68
CA GLN A 216 3.44 -16.94 2.85
C GLN A 216 2.77 -17.66 1.65
N PRO A 217 3.41 -18.62 0.94
CA PRO A 217 2.74 -19.38 -0.10
C PRO A 217 1.53 -20.18 0.40
N LEU A 218 1.57 -20.72 1.63
CA LEU A 218 0.45 -21.45 2.22
C LEU A 218 -0.73 -20.53 2.50
N GLN A 219 -0.46 -19.32 3.00
CA GLN A 219 -1.49 -18.30 3.21
C GLN A 219 -2.13 -17.85 1.89
N HIS A 220 -1.30 -17.60 0.87
CA HIS A 220 -1.77 -17.24 -0.46
C HIS A 220 -2.59 -18.36 -1.10
N ALA A 221 -2.22 -19.63 -0.88
CA ALA A 221 -3.00 -20.78 -1.33
C ALA A 221 -4.36 -20.86 -0.63
N TYR A 222 -4.41 -20.58 0.68
CA TYR A 222 -5.65 -20.55 1.45
C TYR A 222 -6.61 -19.44 0.98
N TRP A 223 -6.12 -18.22 0.76
CA TRP A 223 -6.95 -17.12 0.24
C TRP A 223 -7.24 -17.21 -1.25
N GLY A 224 -6.42 -17.95 -2.00
CA GLY A 224 -6.43 -18.01 -3.46
C GLY A 224 -7.25 -19.16 -4.04
N SER A 225 -8.29 -19.66 -3.36
CA SER A 225 -9.12 -20.81 -3.76
C SER A 225 -9.51 -20.79 -5.25
N GLY A 226 -8.64 -21.37 -6.07
CA GLY A 226 -8.59 -21.27 -7.52
C GLY A 226 -7.37 -22.00 -8.10
N GLY A 227 -7.09 -23.21 -7.59
CA GLY A 227 -6.10 -24.14 -8.13
C GLY A 227 -4.63 -23.78 -7.89
N ALA A 228 -3.77 -24.82 -7.88
CA ALA A 228 -2.32 -24.69 -7.73
C ALA A 228 -1.64 -23.87 -8.85
N GLU A 229 -2.34 -23.56 -9.94
CA GLU A 229 -1.81 -22.86 -11.13
C GLU A 229 -1.76 -21.33 -11.02
N ARG A 230 -2.28 -20.72 -9.93
CA ARG A 230 -2.30 -19.26 -9.75
C ARG A 230 -1.76 -18.81 -8.40
N GLN A 231 -0.60 -19.35 -7.99
CA GLN A 231 0.13 -18.76 -6.87
C GLN A 231 0.45 -17.30 -7.19
N ARG A 232 0.01 -16.39 -6.30
CA ARG A 232 0.37 -14.97 -6.38
C ARG A 232 1.87 -14.86 -6.12
N LEU A 233 2.59 -14.35 -7.12
CA LEU A 233 4.02 -14.06 -7.01
C LEU A 233 4.23 -12.98 -5.95
N PRO A 234 4.93 -13.24 -4.83
CA PRO A 234 5.06 -12.25 -3.77
C PRO A 234 5.98 -11.11 -4.13
N GLY A 235 5.74 -9.96 -3.52
CA GLY A 235 6.50 -8.76 -3.79
C GLY A 235 6.72 -7.92 -2.55
N GLU A 236 7.90 -7.31 -2.50
CA GLU A 236 8.27 -6.39 -1.46
C GLU A 236 8.19 -4.95 -1.96
N ALA A 237 7.47 -4.12 -1.21
CA ALA A 237 7.39 -2.71 -1.48
C ALA A 237 7.09 -1.91 -0.21
N SER A 238 7.55 -0.67 -0.20
CA SER A 238 7.04 0.37 0.68
C SER A 238 6.75 1.61 -0.15
N ALA A 239 5.67 2.32 0.17
CA ALA A 239 5.31 3.55 -0.50
C ALA A 239 4.72 4.54 0.50
N PHE A 240 5.08 5.80 0.32
CA PHE A 240 4.77 6.90 1.22
C PHE A 240 4.38 8.15 0.45
N LEU A 241 3.55 8.99 1.06
CA LEU A 241 3.20 10.31 0.56
C LEU A 241 2.87 11.23 1.74
N LEU A 242 2.86 12.53 1.44
CA LEU A 242 2.48 13.56 2.39
C LEU A 242 1.13 14.14 2.02
N ALA A 243 0.26 14.29 3.02
CA ALA A 243 -0.97 15.05 2.93
C ALA A 243 -0.84 16.36 3.71
N SER A 244 -1.22 17.48 3.09
CA SER A 244 -1.15 18.83 3.68
C SER A 244 -2.17 19.77 3.04
N ALA A 245 -2.67 20.75 3.79
CA ALA A 245 -3.46 21.85 3.25
C ALA A 245 -2.60 22.94 2.54
N ASP A 246 -1.31 23.03 2.89
CA ASP A 246 -0.41 24.12 2.47
C ASP A 246 0.49 23.74 1.26
N ALA A 247 0.23 22.61 0.60
CA ALA A 247 1.17 22.09 -0.40
C ALA A 247 1.17 22.91 -1.70
N ALA A 248 2.31 23.52 -2.01
CA ALA A 248 2.52 24.29 -3.25
C ALA A 248 2.85 23.42 -4.49
N ARG A 249 3.16 22.13 -4.31
CA ARG A 249 3.80 21.29 -5.35
C ARG A 249 2.87 20.34 -6.10
N ASN A 250 1.62 20.14 -5.68
CA ASN A 250 0.73 19.19 -6.34
C ASN A 250 -0.76 19.53 -6.11
N ASP A 251 -1.55 19.51 -7.18
CA ASP A 251 -2.99 19.82 -7.10
C ASP A 251 -3.87 18.61 -6.82
N ALA A 252 -3.27 17.42 -6.74
CA ALA A 252 -3.97 16.16 -6.54
C ALA A 252 -4.51 16.06 -5.12
N VAL A 253 -5.75 15.56 -5.01
CA VAL A 253 -6.50 15.42 -3.74
C VAL A 253 -7.27 14.11 -3.74
N LEU A 254 -7.68 13.68 -2.55
CA LEU A 254 -8.73 12.68 -2.40
C LEU A 254 -10.10 13.36 -2.63
N LEU A 255 -10.78 12.97 -3.70
CA LEU A 255 -12.07 13.55 -4.09
C LEU A 255 -13.25 12.81 -3.44
N GLY A 256 -13.13 11.50 -3.29
CA GLY A 256 -14.14 10.65 -2.68
C GLY A 256 -13.59 9.27 -2.40
N TYR A 257 -14.29 8.52 -1.55
CA TYR A 257 -13.95 7.14 -1.23
C TYR A 257 -15.20 6.37 -0.80
N ALA A 258 -15.10 5.04 -0.82
CA ALA A 258 -16.07 4.14 -0.20
C ALA A 258 -15.35 2.89 0.30
N ARG A 259 -15.86 2.31 1.38
CA ARG A 259 -15.37 1.05 1.98
C ARG A 259 -16.55 0.11 2.12
N GLY A 260 -16.35 -1.17 1.83
CA GLY A 260 -17.38 -2.18 1.95
C GLY A 260 -16.81 -3.58 2.10
N CYS A 261 -17.69 -4.52 2.41
CA CYS A 261 -17.39 -5.93 2.45
C CYS A 261 -18.50 -6.66 1.71
N HIS A 262 -18.13 -7.50 0.75
CA HIS A 262 -19.07 -8.37 0.07
C HIS A 262 -19.02 -9.77 0.67
N SER A 263 -20.15 -10.48 0.63
CA SER A 263 -20.15 -11.90 0.98
C SER A 263 -19.20 -12.67 0.04
N THR A 264 -18.62 -13.77 0.50
CA THR A 264 -17.76 -14.66 -0.31
C THR A 264 -18.47 -15.24 -1.55
N HIS A 265 -19.78 -15.00 -1.70
CA HIS A 265 -20.64 -15.43 -2.81
C HIS A 265 -21.17 -14.25 -3.65
N ASP A 266 -20.56 -13.07 -3.60
CA ASP A 266 -20.89 -11.95 -4.51
C ASP A 266 -20.35 -12.24 -5.93
N ASP A 267 -20.96 -13.22 -6.60
CA ASP A 267 -20.61 -13.63 -7.96
C ASP A 267 -20.97 -12.57 -9.01
N ARG A 268 -21.77 -11.56 -8.63
CA ARG A 268 -22.24 -10.50 -9.54
C ARG A 268 -21.38 -9.24 -9.49
N GLY A 269 -20.59 -9.04 -8.43
CA GLY A 269 -19.76 -7.86 -8.22
C GLY A 269 -20.58 -6.59 -7.97
N ASP A 270 -21.83 -6.73 -7.53
CA ASP A 270 -22.76 -5.62 -7.29
C ASP A 270 -22.19 -4.64 -6.25
N THR A 271 -21.52 -5.17 -5.22
CA THR A 271 -20.88 -4.35 -4.18
C THR A 271 -19.82 -3.41 -4.75
N VAL A 272 -18.99 -3.87 -5.69
CA VAL A 272 -17.93 -3.03 -6.28
C VAL A 272 -18.56 -1.90 -7.09
N SER A 273 -19.61 -2.19 -7.86
CA SER A 273 -20.33 -1.16 -8.61
C SER A 273 -20.93 -0.10 -7.70
N ASP A 274 -21.53 -0.50 -6.59
CA ASP A 274 -22.13 0.42 -5.61
C ASP A 274 -21.07 1.29 -4.91
N LEU A 275 -19.95 0.70 -4.50
CA LEU A 275 -18.84 1.45 -3.90
C LEU A 275 -18.23 2.48 -4.88
N ILE A 276 -18.11 2.12 -6.16
CA ILE A 276 -17.68 3.07 -7.20
C ILE A 276 -18.71 4.19 -7.35
N GLY A 277 -20.01 3.85 -7.38
CA GLY A 277 -21.10 4.83 -7.43
C GLY A 277 -21.04 5.83 -6.28
N GLN A 278 -20.93 5.34 -5.04
CA GLN A 278 -20.80 6.17 -3.83
C GLN A 278 -19.55 7.05 -3.86
N THR A 279 -18.41 6.49 -4.28
CA THR A 279 -17.15 7.23 -4.42
C THR A 279 -17.30 8.40 -5.39
N LEU A 280 -17.91 8.17 -6.56
CA LEU A 280 -18.14 9.19 -7.59
C LEU A 280 -19.13 10.25 -7.12
N GLU A 281 -20.21 9.83 -6.46
CA GLU A 281 -21.23 10.71 -5.88
C GLU A 281 -20.61 11.63 -4.82
N MET A 282 -19.82 11.07 -3.89
CA MET A 282 -19.10 11.82 -2.87
C MET A 282 -18.18 12.88 -3.48
N GLY A 283 -17.47 12.54 -4.56
CA GLY A 283 -16.61 13.47 -5.28
C GLY A 283 -17.36 14.47 -6.16
N GLY A 284 -18.62 14.24 -6.48
CA GLY A 284 -19.38 15.03 -7.46
C GLY A 284 -18.90 14.87 -8.91
N TYR A 285 -18.31 13.71 -9.25
CA TYR A 285 -17.80 13.45 -10.60
C TYR A 285 -18.70 12.52 -11.40
N ALA A 286 -18.81 12.79 -12.69
CA ALA A 286 -19.47 11.87 -13.61
C ALA A 286 -18.60 10.63 -13.85
N ARG A 287 -19.24 9.51 -14.18
CA ARG A 287 -18.58 8.25 -14.57
C ARG A 287 -17.56 8.43 -15.70
N THR A 288 -17.86 9.32 -16.64
CA THR A 288 -17.00 9.67 -17.80
C THR A 288 -15.79 10.52 -17.43
N SER A 289 -15.71 11.03 -16.19
CA SER A 289 -14.55 11.79 -15.71
C SER A 289 -13.37 10.92 -15.31
N VAL A 290 -13.58 9.61 -15.12
CA VAL A 290 -12.52 8.67 -14.73
C VAL A 290 -11.71 8.27 -15.96
N GLY A 291 -10.42 8.62 -15.98
CA GLY A 291 -9.52 8.25 -17.07
C GLY A 291 -8.61 7.07 -16.75
N TRP A 292 -8.50 6.65 -15.51
CA TRP A 292 -7.57 5.58 -15.17
C TRP A 292 -8.09 4.82 -13.97
N VAL A 293 -8.10 3.50 -14.06
CA VAL A 293 -8.54 2.59 -13.03
C VAL A 293 -7.36 1.73 -12.63
N LEU A 294 -6.92 1.83 -11.39
CA LEU A 294 -5.88 1.00 -10.82
C LEU A 294 -6.52 0.03 -9.84
N SER A 295 -6.08 -1.22 -9.85
CA SER A 295 -6.44 -2.18 -8.80
C SER A 295 -5.22 -2.96 -8.38
N ASN A 296 -5.24 -3.53 -7.18
CA ASN A 296 -4.14 -4.39 -6.74
C ASN A 296 -4.04 -5.65 -7.63
N GLN A 297 -5.16 -6.30 -7.92
CA GLN A 297 -5.19 -7.55 -8.70
C GLN A 297 -5.87 -7.42 -10.07
N PRO A 298 -5.61 -8.32 -11.04
CA PRO A 298 -6.35 -8.39 -12.30
C PRO A 298 -7.86 -8.55 -12.11
N TRP A 299 -8.65 -7.90 -12.97
CA TRP A 299 -10.10 -8.05 -12.92
C TRP A 299 -10.54 -9.45 -13.38
N GLN A 300 -11.37 -10.10 -12.56
CA GLN A 300 -12.13 -11.28 -12.95
C GLN A 300 -13.32 -10.90 -13.82
N ALA A 301 -13.96 -11.87 -14.50
CA ALA A 301 -15.07 -11.60 -15.41
C ALA A 301 -16.22 -10.81 -14.75
N ALA A 302 -16.67 -11.23 -13.56
CA ALA A 302 -17.71 -10.53 -12.80
C ALA A 302 -17.31 -9.09 -12.42
N HIS A 303 -16.05 -8.87 -12.06
CA HIS A 303 -15.56 -7.52 -11.78
C HIS A 303 -15.51 -6.64 -13.03
N LYS A 304 -15.14 -7.19 -14.19
CA LYS A 304 -15.15 -6.47 -15.47
C LYS A 304 -16.56 -6.03 -15.85
N GLU A 305 -17.56 -6.90 -15.64
CA GLU A 305 -18.96 -6.56 -15.85
C GLU A 305 -19.41 -5.44 -14.90
N SER A 306 -19.07 -5.55 -13.62
CA SER A 306 -19.40 -4.53 -12.62
C SER A 306 -18.73 -3.18 -12.89
N LEU A 307 -17.47 -3.18 -13.31
CA LEU A 307 -16.78 -1.97 -13.74
C LEU A 307 -17.45 -1.35 -14.97
N SER A 308 -17.87 -2.18 -15.92
CA SER A 308 -18.58 -1.74 -17.13
C SER A 308 -19.94 -1.11 -16.78
N ARG A 309 -20.68 -1.69 -15.83
CA ARG A 309 -21.93 -1.12 -15.28
C ARG A 309 -21.69 0.19 -14.54
N ALA A 310 -20.60 0.28 -13.78
CA ALA A 310 -20.27 1.45 -12.97
C ALA A 310 -19.75 2.63 -13.81
N LEU A 311 -18.93 2.40 -14.83
CA LEU A 311 -18.22 3.46 -15.57
C LEU A 311 -18.68 3.63 -17.03
N PHE A 312 -19.58 2.80 -17.54
CA PHE A 312 -19.98 2.75 -18.97
C PHE A 312 -18.80 2.60 -19.95
N ALA A 313 -17.64 2.13 -19.45
CA ALA A 313 -16.41 2.04 -20.20
C ALA A 313 -15.81 0.64 -20.03
N PHE A 314 -15.70 -0.10 -21.13
CA PHE A 314 -14.75 -1.20 -21.26
C PHE A 314 -13.76 -0.85 -22.37
N ALA A 315 -12.73 -0.10 -21.99
CA ALA A 315 -11.54 0.18 -22.77
C ALA A 315 -10.33 -0.13 -21.87
N PRO A 316 -9.08 -0.25 -22.39
CA PRO A 316 -7.91 -0.51 -21.57
C PRO A 316 -7.62 0.72 -20.71
N LEU A 317 -8.42 0.96 -19.67
CA LEU A 317 -8.24 1.98 -18.65
C LEU A 317 -7.71 1.37 -17.36
N HIS A 318 -7.42 0.06 -17.38
CA HIS A 318 -7.09 -0.71 -16.19
C HIS A 318 -5.58 -0.95 -16.08
N LEU A 319 -5.06 -0.75 -14.87
CA LEU A 319 -3.74 -1.19 -14.42
C LEU A 319 -3.84 -2.11 -13.19
N PRO A 320 -3.53 -3.42 -13.32
CA PRO A 320 -3.33 -4.30 -12.17
C PRO A 320 -1.91 -4.12 -11.61
N ILE A 321 -1.80 -3.50 -10.44
CA ILE A 321 -0.51 -3.14 -9.80
C ILE A 321 0.33 -4.40 -9.55
N GLU A 322 -0.23 -5.43 -8.93
CA GLU A 322 0.52 -6.63 -8.51
C GLU A 322 1.04 -7.46 -9.70
N THR A 323 0.62 -7.19 -10.94
CA THR A 323 1.21 -7.81 -12.14
C THR A 323 2.66 -7.37 -12.38
N ARG A 324 3.07 -6.21 -11.86
CA ARG A 324 4.46 -5.71 -11.99
C ARG A 324 5.23 -5.68 -10.69
N PHE A 325 4.54 -5.53 -9.57
CA PHE A 325 5.22 -5.43 -8.27
C PHE A 325 5.17 -6.73 -7.45
N GLY A 326 4.45 -7.76 -7.93
CA GLY A 326 4.08 -8.90 -7.11
C GLY A 326 2.98 -8.55 -6.10
N TYR A 327 2.55 -9.52 -5.31
CA TYR A 327 1.62 -9.31 -4.20
C TYR A 327 2.31 -8.52 -3.09
N VAL A 328 1.99 -7.23 -3.02
CA VAL A 328 2.58 -6.25 -2.08
C VAL A 328 1.64 -5.86 -0.95
N GLY A 329 0.46 -6.49 -0.86
CA GLY A 329 -0.50 -6.31 0.23
C GLY A 329 -0.85 -4.83 0.47
N PRO A 330 -0.72 -4.30 1.70
CA PRO A 330 -1.04 -2.91 2.03
C PRO A 330 -0.35 -1.87 1.14
N ALA A 331 0.88 -2.12 0.70
CA ALA A 331 1.62 -1.18 -0.13
C ALA A 331 0.97 -0.94 -1.51
N ALA A 332 0.08 -1.83 -1.98
CA ALA A 332 -0.58 -1.70 -3.28
C ALA A 332 -1.34 -0.37 -3.41
N ALA A 333 -2.06 0.05 -2.36
CA ALA A 333 -2.86 1.27 -2.38
C ALA A 333 -1.98 2.51 -2.53
N THR A 334 -0.96 2.66 -1.69
CA THR A 334 -0.07 3.84 -1.69
C THR A 334 0.82 3.88 -2.94
N LEU A 335 1.25 2.72 -3.46
CA LEU A 335 1.87 2.63 -4.79
C LEU A 335 0.91 3.10 -5.89
N GLY A 336 -0.35 2.68 -5.84
CA GLY A 336 -1.39 3.12 -6.76
C GLY A 336 -1.57 4.63 -6.75
N VAL A 337 -1.59 5.25 -5.56
CA VAL A 337 -1.68 6.71 -5.44
C VAL A 337 -0.45 7.37 -6.05
N GLY A 338 0.74 6.88 -5.73
CA GLY A 338 1.99 7.40 -6.31
C GLY A 338 2.03 7.31 -7.85
N LEU A 339 1.56 6.19 -8.41
CA LEU A 339 1.40 6.03 -9.87
C LEU A 339 0.43 7.06 -10.46
N VAL A 340 -0.69 7.32 -9.79
CA VAL A 340 -1.65 8.36 -10.20
C VAL A 340 -1.00 9.75 -10.17
N LEU A 341 -0.28 10.09 -9.10
CA LEU A 341 0.40 11.38 -8.98
C LEU A 341 1.45 11.56 -10.08
N GLU A 342 2.27 10.54 -10.35
CA GLU A 342 3.24 10.56 -11.44
C GLU A 342 2.59 10.62 -12.82
N GLY A 343 1.49 9.90 -13.01
CA GLY A 343 0.72 9.95 -14.23
C GLY A 343 0.13 11.34 -14.50
N MET A 344 -0.39 12.01 -13.47
CA MET A 344 -0.87 13.40 -13.54
C MET A 344 0.26 14.38 -13.85
N ARG A 345 1.43 14.21 -13.24
CA ARG A 345 2.62 15.04 -13.49
C ARG A 345 3.08 14.91 -14.94
N ARG A 346 3.11 13.68 -15.46
CA ARG A 346 3.58 13.35 -16.81
C ARG A 346 2.50 13.49 -17.87
N LYS A 347 1.23 13.68 -17.48
CA LYS A 347 0.04 13.62 -18.36
C LYS A 347 -0.04 12.31 -19.14
N ARG A 348 0.35 11.21 -18.51
CA ARG A 348 0.38 9.87 -19.12
C ARG A 348 -0.16 8.85 -18.15
N ARG A 349 -0.70 7.76 -18.66
CA ARG A 349 -1.17 6.60 -17.89
C ARG A 349 -0.65 5.32 -18.51
N TRP A 350 -0.29 4.35 -17.67
CA TRP A 350 0.07 3.01 -18.11
C TRP A 350 -1.15 2.11 -18.14
N LEU A 351 -1.26 1.33 -19.21
CA LEU A 351 -2.37 0.43 -19.44
C LEU A 351 -1.84 -0.93 -19.90
N THR A 352 -2.57 -1.99 -19.56
CA THR A 352 -2.26 -3.33 -20.01
C THR A 352 -3.30 -3.83 -21.02
N GLN A 353 -2.82 -4.40 -22.13
CA GLN A 353 -3.64 -5.13 -23.09
C GLN A 353 -3.01 -6.53 -23.28
N GLY A 354 -3.44 -7.47 -22.45
CA GLY A 354 -2.81 -8.78 -22.36
C GLY A 354 -1.41 -8.68 -21.77
N THR A 355 -0.38 -9.09 -22.52
CA THR A 355 1.03 -8.99 -22.10
C THR A 355 1.68 -7.67 -22.50
N ARG A 356 1.01 -6.85 -23.34
CA ARG A 356 1.54 -5.58 -23.81
C ARG A 356 1.21 -4.46 -22.84
N TRP A 357 2.20 -3.62 -22.56
CA TRP A 357 2.09 -2.42 -21.76
C TRP A 357 2.30 -1.21 -22.63
N GLU A 358 1.42 -0.22 -22.50
CA GLU A 358 1.52 1.02 -23.27
C GLU A 358 1.21 2.22 -22.39
N ALA A 359 2.00 3.28 -22.57
CA ALA A 359 1.79 4.55 -21.91
C ALA A 359 1.05 5.51 -22.85
N LEU A 360 -0.22 5.77 -22.55
CA LEU A 360 -1.11 6.65 -23.32
C LEU A 360 -1.25 8.02 -22.65
N PRO A 361 -1.72 9.06 -23.37
CA PRO A 361 -2.12 10.32 -22.76
C PRO A 361 -3.18 10.13 -21.67
N MET A 362 -3.11 10.97 -20.64
CA MET A 362 -4.12 11.01 -19.57
C MET A 362 -4.81 12.37 -19.56
N ASP A 363 -5.93 12.46 -20.26
CA ASP A 363 -6.69 13.71 -20.44
C ASP A 363 -7.79 13.90 -19.39
N ALA A 364 -8.14 12.84 -18.66
CA ALA A 364 -9.22 12.87 -17.69
C ALA A 364 -8.77 13.48 -16.34
N PRO A 365 -9.68 14.14 -15.60
CA PRO A 365 -9.34 14.85 -14.37
C PRO A 365 -9.09 13.95 -13.16
N CYS A 366 -9.57 12.71 -13.17
CA CYS A 366 -9.47 11.80 -12.04
C CYS A 366 -9.16 10.35 -12.41
N SER A 367 -8.62 9.64 -11.43
CA SER A 367 -8.28 8.22 -11.45
C SER A 367 -8.95 7.51 -10.28
N LEU A 368 -9.34 6.26 -10.49
CA LEU A 368 -10.01 5.42 -9.52
C LEU A 368 -9.04 4.34 -9.04
N LEU A 369 -8.92 4.16 -7.73
CA LEU A 369 -8.22 3.04 -7.13
C LEU A 369 -9.25 2.08 -6.55
N VAL A 370 -9.09 0.79 -6.82
CA VAL A 370 -9.92 -0.28 -6.26
C VAL A 370 -9.04 -1.35 -5.61
N MET A 371 -9.09 -1.44 -4.29
CA MET A 371 -8.31 -2.39 -3.51
C MET A 371 -9.20 -3.52 -3.05
N HIS A 372 -8.84 -4.74 -3.45
CA HIS A 372 -9.49 -5.96 -3.01
C HIS A 372 -8.63 -6.67 -1.99
N SER A 373 -9.24 -7.08 -0.91
CA SER A 373 -8.63 -7.84 0.16
C SER A 373 -9.32 -9.20 0.32
N PRO A 374 -8.65 -10.20 0.92
CA PRO A 374 -9.29 -11.44 1.33
C PRO A 374 -10.57 -11.20 2.14
N MET A 375 -11.43 -12.23 2.19
CA MET A 375 -12.71 -12.19 2.92
C MET A 375 -13.70 -11.13 2.43
N GLY A 376 -13.55 -10.66 1.18
CA GLY A 376 -14.52 -9.79 0.51
C GLY A 376 -14.42 -8.31 0.87
N GLN A 377 -13.39 -7.89 1.62
CA GLN A 377 -13.11 -6.50 1.90
C GLN A 377 -12.71 -5.75 0.62
N VAL A 378 -13.35 -4.61 0.37
CA VAL A 378 -13.07 -3.75 -0.79
C VAL A 378 -13.05 -2.29 -0.36
N ALA A 379 -12.07 -1.55 -0.85
CA ALA A 379 -11.98 -0.11 -0.66
C ALA A 379 -11.74 0.58 -2.00
N VAL A 380 -12.44 1.69 -2.23
CA VAL A 380 -12.42 2.46 -3.46
C VAL A 380 -12.06 3.91 -3.13
N ALA A 381 -11.17 4.52 -3.93
CA ALA A 381 -10.82 5.93 -3.79
C ALA A 381 -10.75 6.62 -5.15
N LEU A 382 -11.19 7.87 -5.20
CA LEU A 382 -11.09 8.74 -6.36
C LEU A 382 -10.03 9.82 -6.09
N ILE A 383 -8.97 9.79 -6.89
CA ILE A 383 -7.86 10.74 -6.80
C ILE A 383 -7.88 11.62 -8.05
N GLY A 384 -7.81 12.93 -7.88
CA GLY A 384 -7.93 13.87 -9.00
C GLY A 384 -7.45 15.25 -8.64
N ARG A 385 -7.52 16.17 -9.59
CA ARG A 385 -7.37 17.60 -9.28
C ARG A 385 -8.69 18.13 -8.76
N ALA A 386 -8.65 18.89 -7.66
CA ALA A 386 -9.83 19.63 -7.21
C ALA A 386 -10.33 20.50 -8.38
N GLY A 387 -11.63 20.39 -8.71
CA GLY A 387 -12.23 21.22 -9.75
C GLY A 387 -11.99 22.71 -9.46
N LEU A 388 -11.63 23.47 -10.50
CA LEU A 388 -11.47 24.92 -10.48
C LEU A 388 -12.78 25.62 -10.11
#